data_AF-A0AA88Y7W5-F1
#
_entry.id   AF-A0AA88Y7W5-F1
#
_cell.length_a   1.000
_cell.length_b   1.000
_cell.length_c   1.000
_cell.angle_alpha   90.00
_cell.angle_beta   90.00
_cell.angle_gamma   90.00
#
_symmetry.space_group_name_H-M   'P 1'
#
loop_
_entity.id
_entity.type
_entity.pdbx_description
1 polymer ?
#
loop_
_entity_poly.entity_id
_entity_poly.type
_entity_poly.pdbx_seq_one_letter_code
_entity_poly.pdbx_strand_id
1 'polypeptide(L)'
;MPSLKYDNMIAHSVGLDVFAKFSYYVKQVSHSPINLLKELQAINDYLETSDSQFMCRDELCHLDCLMLPKLQHIRVAAKAFKDFEIPDDMIGLWRYLGNAYRNETFRKTCPSDQEIVYEWEAKQETPELSEEKKRLYALDGYTEPQFSFDVPALNGE
;
A
#
# COMPACT_ATOMS: atom_id res chain seq x y z
N MET A 1 -17.79 -20.17 -4.69
CA MET A 1 -17.29 -18.78 -4.52
C MET A 1 -17.74 -18.30 -3.15
N PRO A 2 -16.84 -17.99 -2.22
CA PRO A 2 -17.20 -17.36 -0.96
C PRO A 2 -17.83 -15.97 -1.20
N SER A 3 -18.64 -15.50 -0.25
CA SER A 3 -19.27 -14.17 -0.34
C SER A 3 -18.22 -13.07 -0.13
N LEU A 4 -18.14 -12.09 -1.05
CA LEU A 4 -17.26 -10.93 -0.89
C LEU A 4 -17.79 -9.86 0.08
N LYS A 5 -19.03 -10.00 0.57
CA LYS A 5 -19.61 -9.03 1.50
C LYS A 5 -18.83 -9.00 2.82
N TYR A 6 -18.81 -7.83 3.46
CA TYR A 6 -18.33 -7.63 4.82
C TYR A 6 -19.39 -6.83 5.59
N ASP A 7 -19.45 -7.03 6.90
CA ASP A 7 -20.35 -6.34 7.85
C ASP A 7 -19.59 -5.66 9.00
N ASN A 8 -18.25 -5.72 8.99
CA ASN A 8 -17.41 -5.07 9.97
C ASN A 8 -17.22 -3.57 9.67
N MET A 9 -18.06 -2.74 10.30
CA MET A 9 -18.04 -1.29 10.14
C MET A 9 -16.78 -0.63 10.73
N ILE A 10 -16.17 -1.25 11.76
CA ILE A 10 -14.93 -0.75 12.35
C ILE A 10 -13.80 -0.87 11.32
N ALA A 11 -13.64 -2.07 10.74
CA ALA A 11 -12.67 -2.33 9.66
C ALA A 11 -12.79 -1.32 8.52
N HIS A 12 -14.03 -1.03 8.09
CA HIS A 12 -14.30 -0.07 7.03
C HIS A 12 -13.89 1.36 7.42
N SER A 13 -14.22 1.81 8.62
CA SER A 13 -13.91 3.17 9.07
C SER A 13 -12.41 3.45 9.17
N VAL A 14 -11.63 2.47 9.63
CA VAL A 14 -10.19 2.62 9.88
C VAL A 14 -9.40 2.84 8.58
N GLY A 15 -9.85 2.27 7.46
CA GLY A 15 -9.17 2.39 6.16
C GLY A 15 -9.62 3.56 5.28
N LEU A 16 -10.59 4.37 5.72
CA LEU A 16 -11.30 5.31 4.85
C LEU A 16 -10.38 6.44 4.35
N ASP A 17 -9.60 7.02 5.25
CA ASP A 17 -8.89 8.28 5.00
C ASP A 17 -7.43 8.12 4.58
N VAL A 18 -6.85 6.92 4.72
CA VAL A 18 -5.42 6.65 4.45
C VAL A 18 -4.97 7.12 3.06
N PHE A 19 -5.79 6.85 2.03
CA PHE A 19 -5.44 7.17 0.65
C PHE A 19 -5.55 8.67 0.35
N ALA A 20 -6.44 9.38 1.04
CA ALA A 20 -6.53 10.84 0.94
C ALA A 20 -5.30 11.50 1.58
N LYS A 21 -4.87 11.03 2.76
CA LYS A 21 -3.64 11.54 3.41
C LYS A 21 -2.39 11.24 2.59
N PHE A 22 -2.31 10.04 2.02
CA PHE A 22 -1.26 9.68 1.07
C PHE A 22 -1.26 10.59 -0.16
N SER A 23 -2.42 10.81 -0.77
CA SER A 23 -2.55 11.69 -1.94
C SER A 23 -2.05 13.11 -1.63
N TYR A 24 -2.41 13.66 -0.46
CA TYR A 24 -1.91 14.97 -0.03
C TYR A 24 -0.40 14.97 0.20
N TYR A 25 0.14 13.89 0.77
CA TYR A 25 1.56 13.78 1.03
C TYR A 25 2.39 13.68 -0.26
N VAL A 26 2.03 12.76 -1.17
CA VAL A 26 2.79 12.53 -2.40
C VAL A 26 2.74 13.75 -3.34
N LYS A 27 1.58 14.44 -3.40
CA LYS A 27 1.36 15.67 -4.18
C LYS A 27 1.87 16.95 -3.51
N GLN A 28 2.65 16.84 -2.44
CA GLN A 28 3.21 17.98 -1.69
C GLN A 28 2.19 18.97 -1.09
N VAL A 29 0.90 18.64 -1.07
CA VAL A 29 -0.11 19.42 -0.32
C VAL A 29 0.19 19.38 1.18
N SER A 30 0.74 18.26 1.65
CA SER A 30 1.34 18.12 2.97
C SER A 30 2.81 17.71 2.83
N HIS A 31 3.73 18.50 3.38
CA HIS A 31 5.16 18.20 3.31
C HIS A 31 5.63 17.15 4.33
N SER A 32 4.79 16.83 5.33
CA SER A 32 5.12 15.89 6.40
C SER A 32 4.28 14.61 6.30
N PRO A 33 4.87 13.42 6.52
CA PRO A 33 4.13 12.17 6.49
C PRO A 33 3.27 11.94 7.74
N ILE A 34 3.28 12.84 8.74
CA ILE A 34 2.61 12.63 10.04
C ILE A 34 1.14 12.21 9.91
N ASN A 35 0.38 12.83 9.00
CA ASN A 35 -1.03 12.48 8.83
C ASN A 35 -1.19 11.10 8.16
N LEU A 36 -0.33 10.75 7.20
CA LEU A 36 -0.32 9.42 6.60
C LEU A 36 0.06 8.36 7.65
N LEU A 37 1.09 8.61 8.45
CA LEU A 37 1.52 7.72 9.52
C LEU A 37 0.42 7.47 10.55
N LYS A 38 -0.38 8.49 10.90
CA LYS A 38 -1.53 8.32 11.81
C LYS A 38 -2.58 7.35 11.24
N GLU A 39 -2.93 7.48 9.97
CA GLU A 39 -3.89 6.56 9.35
C GLU A 39 -3.32 5.15 9.20
N LEU A 40 -2.04 5.02 8.84
CA LEU A 40 -1.36 3.72 8.78
C LEU A 40 -1.29 3.05 10.16
N GLN A 41 -1.01 3.83 11.22
CA GLN A 41 -1.02 3.33 12.59
C GLN A 41 -2.41 2.87 13.01
N ALA A 42 -3.47 3.62 12.68
CA ALA A 42 -4.83 3.20 12.99
C ALA A 42 -5.19 1.86 12.32
N ILE A 43 -4.76 1.65 11.07
CA ILE A 43 -4.90 0.37 10.36
C ILE A 43 -4.09 -0.72 11.06
N ASN A 44 -2.84 -0.44 11.42
CA ASN A 44 -1.99 -1.39 12.15
C ASN A 44 -2.64 -1.83 13.46
N ASP A 45 -3.04 -0.89 14.30
CA ASP A 45 -3.63 -1.16 15.62
C ASP A 45 -4.89 -2.01 15.49
N TYR A 46 -5.74 -1.70 14.50
CA TYR A 46 -6.91 -2.51 14.19
C TYR A 46 -6.53 -3.96 13.82
N LEU A 47 -5.56 -4.13 12.92
CA LEU A 47 -5.09 -5.44 12.48
C LEU A 47 -4.45 -6.23 13.62
N GLU A 48 -3.77 -5.58 14.56
CA GLU A 48 -3.20 -6.23 15.75
C GLU A 48 -4.27 -6.72 16.72
N THR A 49 -5.43 -6.08 16.78
CA THR A 49 -6.56 -6.56 17.60
C THR A 49 -7.34 -7.73 16.95
N SER A 50 -7.08 -8.02 15.67
CA SER A 50 -7.79 -9.04 14.91
C SER A 50 -6.98 -10.33 14.81
N ASP A 51 -7.63 -11.46 15.10
CA ASP A 51 -7.07 -12.80 14.89
C ASP A 51 -7.15 -13.25 13.41
N SER A 52 -7.72 -12.43 12.54
CA SER A 52 -7.95 -12.76 11.12
C SER A 52 -6.75 -12.46 10.23
N GLN A 53 -6.58 -13.24 9.16
CA GLN A 53 -5.52 -12.97 8.16
C GLN A 53 -5.75 -11.68 7.34
N PHE A 54 -7.01 -11.32 7.07
CA PHE A 54 -7.39 -10.12 6.33
C PHE A 54 -8.25 -9.18 7.18
N MET A 55 -8.75 -8.07 6.60
CA MET A 55 -9.43 -7.01 7.36
C MET A 55 -10.61 -7.51 8.18
N CYS A 56 -11.36 -8.49 7.69
CA CYS A 56 -12.59 -8.95 8.36
C CYS A 56 -12.59 -10.42 8.77
N ARG A 57 -11.73 -11.25 8.14
CA ARG A 57 -11.74 -12.73 8.24
C ARG A 57 -10.50 -13.32 7.57
N ASP A 58 -10.34 -14.64 7.58
CA ASP A 58 -9.18 -15.33 6.98
C ASP A 58 -9.18 -15.39 5.45
N GLU A 59 -10.32 -15.10 4.82
CA GLU A 59 -10.47 -15.06 3.36
C GLU A 59 -10.64 -13.62 2.86
N LEU A 60 -10.04 -13.28 1.72
CA LEU A 60 -10.25 -11.98 1.06
C LEU A 60 -11.74 -11.62 0.97
N CYS A 61 -12.04 -10.37 1.30
CA CYS A 61 -13.35 -9.75 1.15
C CYS A 61 -13.27 -8.48 0.29
N HIS A 62 -14.43 -7.91 -0.03
CA HIS A 62 -14.50 -6.69 -0.82
C HIS A 62 -13.69 -5.53 -0.21
N LEU A 63 -13.65 -5.42 1.12
CA LEU A 63 -12.86 -4.39 1.79
C LEU A 63 -11.36 -4.56 1.50
N ASP A 64 -10.85 -5.79 1.47
CA ASP A 64 -9.45 -6.06 1.14
C ASP A 64 -9.15 -5.69 -0.32
N CYS A 65 -10.07 -5.99 -1.24
CA CYS A 65 -9.95 -5.58 -2.64
C CYS A 65 -9.93 -4.04 -2.82
N LEU A 66 -10.46 -3.27 -1.85
CA LEU A 66 -10.36 -1.82 -1.85
C LEU A 66 -9.09 -1.31 -1.17
N MET A 67 -8.65 -1.98 -0.10
CA MET A 67 -7.54 -1.54 0.75
C MET A 67 -6.18 -1.93 0.19
N LEU A 68 -6.01 -3.17 -0.28
CA LEU A 68 -4.72 -3.68 -0.74
C LEU A 68 -4.16 -2.89 -1.93
N PRO A 69 -4.94 -2.52 -2.97
CA PRO A 69 -4.42 -1.66 -4.03
C PRO A 69 -3.98 -0.30 -3.51
N LYS A 70 -4.74 0.32 -2.59
CA LYS A 70 -4.38 1.61 -1.98
C LYS A 70 -3.07 1.53 -1.22
N LEU A 71 -2.88 0.49 -0.41
CA LEU A 71 -1.65 0.28 0.36
C LEU A 71 -0.45 -0.01 -0.56
N GLN A 72 -0.65 -0.74 -1.67
CA GLN A 72 0.42 -0.96 -2.64
C GLN A 72 0.84 0.34 -3.33
N HIS A 73 -0.12 1.20 -3.70
CA HIS A 73 0.20 2.53 -4.23
C HIS A 73 0.95 3.38 -3.21
N ILE A 74 0.58 3.31 -1.92
CA ILE A 74 1.32 4.00 -0.85
C ILE A 74 2.76 3.53 -0.80
N ARG A 75 3.03 2.22 -0.76
CA ARG A 75 4.40 1.69 -0.71
C ARG A 75 5.25 2.18 -1.89
N VAL A 76 4.74 1.97 -3.10
CA VAL A 76 5.52 2.19 -4.32
C VAL A 76 5.70 3.69 -4.60
N ALA A 77 4.60 4.44 -4.66
CA ALA A 77 4.68 5.84 -5.04
C ALA A 77 5.28 6.72 -3.94
N ALA A 78 4.99 6.47 -2.65
CA ALA A 78 5.61 7.26 -1.60
C ALA A 78 7.12 7.02 -1.51
N LYS A 79 7.60 5.80 -1.78
CA LYS A 79 9.03 5.51 -1.91
C LYS A 79 9.64 6.25 -3.11
N ALA A 80 9.00 6.16 -4.28
CA ALA A 80 9.48 6.80 -5.49
C ALA A 80 9.56 8.34 -5.36
N PHE A 81 8.51 8.99 -4.88
CA PHE A 81 8.42 10.46 -4.91
C PHE A 81 8.90 11.14 -3.63
N LYS A 82 8.98 10.43 -2.50
CA LYS A 82 9.25 11.02 -1.18
C LYS A 82 10.27 10.25 -0.32
N ASP A 83 10.82 9.15 -0.83
CA ASP A 83 11.70 8.24 -0.06
C ASP A 83 11.07 7.75 1.25
N PHE A 84 9.74 7.70 1.29
CA PHE A 84 8.97 7.24 2.43
C PHE A 84 8.77 5.74 2.37
N GLU A 85 8.92 5.08 3.51
CA GLU A 85 8.58 3.68 3.72
C GLU A 85 7.62 3.55 4.91
N ILE A 86 6.79 2.51 4.89
CA ILE A 86 5.96 2.15 6.05
C ILE A 86 6.93 1.68 7.16
N PRO A 87 6.84 2.21 8.39
CA PRO A 87 7.70 1.78 9.48
C PRO A 87 7.64 0.27 9.74
N ASP A 88 8.81 -0.34 9.97
CA ASP A 88 8.94 -1.80 10.19
C ASP A 88 8.25 -2.29 11.46
N ASP A 89 7.98 -1.40 12.42
CA ASP A 89 7.28 -1.70 13.68
C ASP A 89 5.75 -1.76 13.53
N MET A 90 5.19 -1.47 12.35
CA MET A 90 3.77 -1.67 12.04
C MET A 90 3.49 -3.15 11.69
N ILE A 91 3.68 -4.04 12.67
CA ILE A 91 3.66 -5.50 12.50
C ILE A 91 2.32 -6.01 11.96
N GLY A 92 1.19 -5.53 12.48
CA GLY A 92 -0.15 -5.90 12.00
C GLY A 92 -0.35 -5.58 10.52
N LEU A 93 0.10 -4.39 10.10
CA LEU A 93 0.03 -3.97 8.70
C LEU A 93 0.97 -4.78 7.80
N TRP A 94 2.20 -5.04 8.23
CA TRP A 94 3.14 -5.87 7.47
C TRP A 94 2.69 -7.32 7.35
N ARG A 95 2.09 -7.90 8.40
CA ARG A 95 1.45 -9.22 8.34
C ARG A 95 0.33 -9.25 7.30
N TYR A 96 -0.52 -8.22 7.27
CA TYR A 96 -1.61 -8.10 6.31
C TYR A 96 -1.11 -8.01 4.86
N LEU A 97 -0.08 -7.19 4.60
CA LEU A 97 0.57 -7.10 3.29
C LEU A 97 1.24 -8.44 2.91
N GLY A 98 1.93 -9.09 3.84
CA GLY A 98 2.52 -10.42 3.63
C GLY A 98 1.49 -11.49 3.24
N ASN A 99 0.31 -11.48 3.87
CA ASN A 99 -0.81 -12.33 3.48
C ASN A 99 -1.25 -12.06 2.03
N ALA A 100 -1.34 -10.79 1.63
CA ALA A 100 -1.68 -10.42 0.25
C ALA A 100 -0.60 -10.83 -0.75
N TYR A 101 0.68 -10.69 -0.42
CA TYR A 101 1.79 -11.05 -1.31
C TYR A 101 1.97 -12.56 -1.50
N ARG A 102 1.40 -13.38 -0.60
CA ARG A 102 1.26 -14.84 -0.79
C ARG A 102 0.00 -15.23 -1.56
N ASN A 103 -0.95 -14.31 -1.75
CA ASN A 103 -2.20 -14.57 -2.44
C ASN A 103 -2.04 -14.42 -3.97
N GLU A 104 -2.31 -15.48 -4.73
CA GLU A 104 -2.16 -15.45 -6.19
C GLU A 104 -3.06 -14.43 -6.89
N THR A 105 -4.28 -14.21 -6.40
CA THR A 105 -5.21 -13.25 -7.01
C THR A 105 -4.61 -11.86 -6.95
N PHE A 106 -4.12 -11.44 -5.78
CA PHE A 106 -3.48 -10.14 -5.63
C PHE A 106 -2.24 -10.02 -6.54
N ARG A 107 -1.34 -11.01 -6.52
CA ARG A 107 -0.11 -11.00 -7.35
C ARG A 107 -0.40 -10.92 -8.84
N LYS A 108 -1.43 -11.62 -9.34
CA LYS A 108 -1.80 -11.65 -10.77
C LYS A 108 -2.48 -10.38 -11.25
N THR A 109 -3.09 -9.61 -10.36
CA THR A 109 -3.83 -8.38 -10.71
C THR A 109 -3.09 -7.10 -10.35
N CYS A 110 -2.05 -7.18 -9.52
CA CYS A 110 -1.27 -6.01 -9.13
C CYS A 110 -0.45 -5.51 -10.33
N PRO A 111 -0.53 -4.22 -10.66
CA PRO A 111 0.38 -3.63 -11.65
C PRO A 111 1.82 -3.66 -11.13
N SER A 112 2.77 -3.54 -12.05
CA SER A 112 4.18 -3.37 -11.73
C SER A 112 4.43 -2.04 -11.01
N ASP A 113 5.55 -1.95 -10.29
CA ASP A 113 5.95 -0.73 -9.60
C ASP A 113 6.09 0.44 -10.59
N GLN A 114 6.59 0.17 -11.80
CA GLN A 114 6.72 1.16 -12.87
C GLN A 114 5.36 1.71 -13.34
N GLU A 115 4.36 0.85 -13.52
CA GLU A 115 3.01 1.28 -13.90
C GLU A 115 2.36 2.16 -12.82
N ILE A 116 2.55 1.81 -11.55
CA ILE A 116 2.07 2.64 -10.43
C ILE A 116 2.75 4.01 -10.46
N VAL A 117 4.08 4.05 -10.57
CA VAL A 117 4.84 5.31 -10.58
C VAL A 117 4.44 6.18 -11.77
N TYR A 118 4.30 5.59 -12.96
CA TYR A 118 3.83 6.27 -14.17
C TYR A 118 2.46 6.93 -13.97
N GLU A 119 1.51 6.24 -13.33
CA GLU A 119 0.18 6.80 -13.06
C GLU A 119 0.24 8.03 -12.14
N TRP A 120 1.19 8.07 -11.20
CA TRP A 120 1.39 9.19 -10.28
C TRP A 120 2.18 10.33 -10.90
N GLU A 121 3.17 10.04 -11.74
CA GLU A 121 3.95 11.04 -12.49
C GLU A 121 3.06 11.85 -13.43
N ALA A 122 2.03 11.22 -14.04
CA ALA A 122 1.08 11.89 -14.90
C ALA A 122 0.17 12.92 -14.18
N LYS A 123 0.18 12.97 -12.84
CA LYS A 123 -0.64 13.91 -12.06
C LYS A 123 0.14 15.22 -11.85
N GLN A 124 -0.45 16.35 -12.24
CA GLN A 124 0.20 17.68 -12.26
C GLN A 124 0.85 18.14 -10.94
N GLU A 125 0.38 17.63 -9.81
CA GLU A 125 0.81 18.06 -8.47
C GLU A 125 1.89 17.14 -7.85
N THR A 126 2.24 16.05 -8.53
CA THR A 126 3.28 15.13 -8.08
C THR A 126 4.67 15.73 -8.43
N PRO A 127 5.67 15.67 -7.52
CA PRO A 127 7.03 16.10 -7.86
C PRO A 127 7.63 15.32 -9.03
N GLU A 128 8.58 15.94 -9.71
CA GLU A 128 9.46 15.22 -10.61
C GLU A 128 10.32 14.22 -9.85
N LEU A 129 10.50 13.04 -10.45
CA LEU A 129 11.46 12.05 -10.00
C LEU A 129 12.90 12.51 -10.24
N SER A 130 13.83 12.03 -9.42
CA SER A 130 15.26 12.16 -9.74
C SER A 130 15.60 11.37 -11.01
N GLU A 131 16.68 11.73 -11.70
CA GLU A 131 17.14 11.00 -12.90
C GLU A 131 17.42 9.51 -12.63
N GLU A 132 17.89 9.18 -11.43
CA GLU A 132 18.04 7.79 -11.00
C GLU A 132 16.70 7.06 -10.95
N LYS A 133 15.69 7.66 -10.31
CA LYS A 133 14.36 7.07 -10.20
C LYS A 133 13.61 7.03 -11.53
N LYS A 134 13.82 8.01 -12.42
CA LYS A 134 13.28 7.97 -13.80
C LYS A 134 13.80 6.76 -14.57
N ARG A 135 15.07 6.39 -14.40
CA ARG A 135 15.64 5.17 -15.01
C ARG A 135 15.11 3.91 -14.35
N LEU A 136 15.01 3.91 -13.02
CA LEU A 136 14.50 2.76 -12.26
C LEU A 136 13.05 2.43 -12.61
N TYR A 137 12.22 3.46 -12.79
CA TYR A 137 10.78 3.32 -13.06
C TYR A 137 10.39 3.49 -14.53
N ALA A 138 11.34 3.39 -15.47
CA ALA A 138 11.07 3.60 -16.88
C ALA A 138 10.14 2.51 -17.46
N LEU A 139 9.18 2.94 -18.29
CA LEU A 139 8.34 2.07 -19.12
C LEU A 139 8.84 2.10 -20.58
N ASP A 140 10.09 1.71 -20.79
CA ASP A 140 10.80 1.81 -22.07
C ASP A 140 10.93 0.48 -22.83
N GLY A 141 10.41 -0.61 -22.27
CA GLY A 141 10.50 -1.96 -22.83
C GLY A 141 11.84 -2.67 -22.60
N TYR A 142 12.82 -2.00 -21.98
CA TYR A 142 14.10 -2.60 -21.58
C TYR A 142 14.17 -2.84 -20.07
N THR A 143 13.46 -2.00 -19.30
CA THR A 143 13.38 -2.13 -17.85
C THR A 143 12.44 -3.27 -17.46
N GLU A 144 12.95 -4.25 -16.71
CA GLU A 144 12.13 -5.38 -16.25
C GLU A 144 11.07 -4.91 -15.24
N PRO A 145 9.80 -5.37 -15.36
CA PRO A 145 8.76 -5.08 -14.39
C PRO A 145 9.14 -5.55 -12.99
N GLN A 146 9.08 -4.66 -12.01
CA GLN A 146 9.36 -4.95 -10.61
C GLN A 146 8.05 -4.96 -9.81
N PHE A 147 8.07 -5.71 -8.71
CA PHE A 147 6.93 -5.82 -7.79
C PHE A 147 7.44 -5.76 -6.36
N SER A 148 7.15 -4.66 -5.67
CA SER A 148 7.48 -4.45 -4.26
C SER A 148 6.57 -5.30 -3.36
N PHE A 149 6.86 -6.62 -3.29
CA PHE A 149 6.16 -7.65 -2.51
C PHE A 149 7.02 -8.21 -1.37
N ASP A 150 8.14 -7.56 -1.08
CA ASP A 150 8.95 -7.80 0.11
C ASP A 150 8.22 -7.34 1.37
N VAL A 151 8.56 -7.98 2.49
CA VAL A 151 8.17 -7.58 3.84
C VAL A 151 9.43 -7.50 4.71
N PRO A 152 9.50 -6.60 5.68
CA PRO A 152 10.64 -6.52 6.58
C PRO A 152 10.79 -7.82 7.38
N ALA A 153 12.00 -8.07 7.89
CA ALA A 153 12.24 -9.19 8.80
C ALA A 153 11.49 -8.93 10.11
N LEU A 154 10.30 -9.53 10.26
CA LEU A 154 9.52 -9.45 11.48
C LEU A 154 10.23 -10.31 12.54
N ASN A 155 10.76 -9.67 13.59
CA ASN A 155 11.38 -10.38 14.70
C ASN A 155 10.29 -11.15 15.47
N GLY A 156 10.06 -12.43 15.17
CA GLY A 156 9.21 -13.28 16.03
C GLY A 156 8.35 -14.37 15.37
N GLU A 157 8.84 -15.09 14.36
CA GLU A 157 8.30 -16.42 14.00
C GLU A 157 9.38 -17.52 14.17
#